data_AF-A0A836UDG9-F1
#
_entry.id   AF-A0A836UDG9-F1
#
_cell.length_a   1.000
_cell.length_b   1.000
_cell.length_c   1.000
_cell.angle_alpha   90.00
_cell.angle_beta   90.00
_cell.angle_gamma   90.00
#
_symmetry.space_group_name_H-M   'P 1'
#
loop_
_entity.id
_entity.type
_entity.pdbx_description
1 polymer ?
#
loop_
_entity_poly.entity_id
_entity_poly.type
_entity_poly.pdbx_seq_one_letter_code
_entity_poly.pdbx_strand_id
1 'polypeptide(L)'
;MNIRISYVFFLTLGLFSCKKDSDIISNNNAPYYAEIPTILVENYVNRIYIDLIGREPLDNEMLNDVRYLKDTDITLESRDSLLYKLQFDTTYIEGDSSYKSAYFHRMYDMVKVRLLEGASNAYIGQDLGNHYSSYVIDSINGNMLDANKKLLQYHSLNNVLLAELQYYNGIIEINEMHRRMIYNSVYDKINMNTFNYINATFDNLLFRYPTQYEFNEVYLMINDNTAQIVLGSSGNNKENFSYIICTSREFYEGVIIWAYGTLLAREPSAQEIDILMQSFYQNHDFQWIQRQIMQTDEYAHF
;
A
#
# COMPACT_ATOMS: atom_id res chain seq x y z
N MET A 1 -35.50 58.52 2.51
CA MET A 1 -34.99 57.82 3.70
C MET A 1 -35.57 56.41 3.66
N ASN A 2 -34.76 55.36 3.89
CA ASN A 2 -35.17 53.94 3.97
C ASN A 2 -34.96 53.03 2.73
N ILE A 3 -33.78 53.08 2.07
CA ILE A 3 -33.29 51.96 1.23
C ILE A 3 -31.78 51.77 1.45
N ARG A 4 -31.31 51.86 2.70
CA ARG A 4 -29.90 51.57 3.08
C ARG A 4 -29.76 50.66 4.30
N ILE A 5 -30.86 50.18 4.88
CA ILE A 5 -30.86 49.39 6.11
C ILE A 5 -30.93 47.88 5.85
N SER A 6 -31.31 47.44 4.64
CA SER A 6 -31.43 46.00 4.33
C SER A 6 -30.15 45.30 3.87
N TYR A 7 -29.05 46.03 3.62
CA TYR A 7 -27.75 45.43 3.26
C TYR A 7 -26.80 45.22 4.45
N VAL A 8 -27.15 45.75 5.63
CA VAL A 8 -26.34 45.58 6.85
C VAL A 8 -26.70 44.28 7.59
N PHE A 9 -27.87 43.70 7.32
CA PHE A 9 -28.34 42.49 8.01
C PHE A 9 -27.83 41.18 7.39
N PHE A 10 -27.26 41.22 6.18
CA PHE A 10 -26.69 40.03 5.51
C PHE A 10 -25.16 39.92 5.64
N LEU A 11 -24.49 40.90 6.26
CA LEU A 11 -23.05 40.89 6.49
C LEU A 11 -22.66 40.40 7.91
N THR A 12 -23.62 40.24 8.81
CA THR A 12 -23.38 39.87 10.23
C THR A 12 -23.59 38.39 10.52
N LEU A 13 -24.02 37.58 9.55
CA LEU A 13 -24.18 36.13 9.67
C LEU A 13 -22.92 35.32 9.29
N GLY A 14 -21.84 35.97 8.87
CA GLY A 14 -20.57 35.33 8.50
C GLY A 14 -19.56 35.12 9.63
N LEU A 15 -19.92 35.42 10.90
CA LEU A 15 -18.98 35.42 12.03
C LEU A 15 -19.08 34.21 12.98
N PHE A 16 -19.95 33.24 12.69
CA PHE A 16 -19.94 31.94 13.37
C PHE A 16 -19.37 30.86 12.47
N SER A 17 -18.11 31.06 12.04
CA SER A 17 -17.29 29.95 11.58
C SER A 17 -17.01 29.07 12.80
N CYS A 18 -17.45 27.82 12.71
CA CYS A 18 -17.12 26.78 13.68
C CYS A 18 -15.59 26.75 13.80
N LYS A 19 -15.05 27.11 14.96
CA LYS A 19 -13.64 26.82 15.24
C LYS A 19 -13.53 25.30 15.18
N LYS A 20 -12.64 24.79 14.31
CA LYS A 20 -12.16 23.42 14.46
C LYS A 20 -11.54 23.39 15.85
N ASP A 21 -12.21 22.77 16.81
CA ASP A 21 -11.56 22.38 18.04
C ASP A 21 -10.43 21.46 17.59
N SER A 22 -9.22 22.02 17.60
CA SER A 22 -8.04 21.21 17.64
C SER A 22 -8.05 20.60 19.03
N ASP A 23 -8.75 19.48 19.18
CA ASP A 23 -8.43 18.50 20.22
C ASP A 23 -7.03 17.98 19.91
N ILE A 24 -6.03 18.85 20.07
CA ILE A 24 -4.70 18.43 20.44
C ILE A 24 -4.94 17.83 21.81
N ILE A 25 -4.76 16.51 21.92
CA ILE A 25 -4.73 15.82 23.20
C ILE A 25 -3.55 16.41 23.98
N SER A 26 -3.78 17.53 24.66
CA SER A 26 -2.83 18.12 25.59
C SER A 26 -2.83 17.21 26.81
N ASN A 27 -1.68 16.57 27.07
CA ASN A 27 -1.46 15.42 27.95
C ASN A 27 -1.56 14.02 27.31
N ASN A 28 -1.13 13.81 26.06
CA ASN A 28 -0.55 12.50 25.72
C ASN A 28 0.89 12.42 26.21
N ASN A 29 1.09 12.52 27.53
CA ASN A 29 2.38 12.22 28.10
C ASN A 29 2.52 10.70 28.04
N ALA A 30 3.53 10.24 27.29
CA ALA A 30 3.84 8.83 27.23
C ALA A 30 3.95 8.26 28.66
N PRO A 31 3.35 7.08 28.94
CA PRO A 31 3.53 6.39 30.21
C PRO A 31 5.01 6.32 30.59
N TYR A 32 5.31 6.40 31.89
CA TYR A 32 6.69 6.17 32.35
C TYR A 32 7.03 4.69 32.18
N TYR A 33 7.83 4.38 31.16
CA TYR A 33 8.09 3.00 30.72
C TYR A 33 9.23 2.28 31.45
N ALA A 34 9.78 2.84 32.52
CA ALA A 34 10.89 2.22 33.25
C ALA A 34 10.54 0.88 33.91
N GLU A 35 9.26 0.51 33.93
CA GLU A 35 8.75 -0.76 34.47
C GLU A 35 8.39 -1.80 33.41
N ILE A 36 8.54 -1.53 32.10
CA ILE A 36 8.27 -2.55 31.07
C ILE A 36 9.27 -3.71 31.25
N PRO A 37 8.79 -4.95 31.47
CA PRO A 37 9.66 -6.12 31.56
C PRO A 37 10.51 -6.28 30.29
N THR A 38 11.80 -6.57 30.43
CA THR A 38 12.72 -6.76 29.29
C THR A 38 12.18 -7.76 28.27
N ILE A 39 11.50 -8.82 28.72
CA ILE A 39 10.89 -9.82 27.85
C ILE A 39 9.81 -9.24 26.92
N LEU A 40 9.05 -8.23 27.35
CA LEU A 40 8.08 -7.56 26.47
C LEU A 40 8.80 -6.74 25.40
N VAL A 41 9.90 -6.08 25.76
CA VAL A 41 10.74 -5.34 24.80
C VAL A 41 11.39 -6.29 23.79
N GLU A 42 11.90 -7.43 24.23
CA GLU A 42 12.44 -8.48 23.35
C GLU A 42 11.37 -9.02 22.40
N ASN A 43 10.15 -9.28 22.89
CA ASN A 43 9.03 -9.71 22.05
C ASN A 43 8.65 -8.64 21.01
N TYR A 44 8.62 -7.38 21.42
CA TYR A 44 8.38 -6.26 20.50
C TYR A 44 9.45 -6.19 19.41
N VAL A 45 10.74 -6.22 19.78
CA VAL A 45 11.86 -6.22 18.83
C VAL A 45 11.79 -7.42 17.89
N ASN A 46 11.50 -8.63 18.40
CA ASN A 46 11.36 -9.80 17.54
C ASN A 46 10.22 -9.61 16.51
N ARG A 47 9.07 -9.14 16.98
CA ARG A 47 7.88 -8.95 16.14
C ARG A 47 8.12 -7.93 15.02
N ILE A 48 8.71 -6.77 15.32
CA ILE A 48 8.96 -5.74 14.28
C ILE A 48 9.94 -6.23 13.22
N TYR A 49 10.92 -7.07 13.58
CA TYR A 49 11.85 -7.68 12.62
C TYR A 49 11.13 -8.68 11.71
N ILE A 50 10.32 -9.56 12.28
CA ILE A 50 9.54 -10.53 11.49
C ILE A 50 8.57 -9.81 10.53
N ASP A 51 7.84 -8.82 11.04
CA ASP A 51 6.80 -8.15 10.25
C ASP A 51 7.39 -7.24 9.16
N LEU A 52 8.48 -6.51 9.44
CA LEU A 52 9.09 -5.59 8.46
C LEU A 52 10.06 -6.27 7.49
N ILE A 53 10.91 -7.19 7.97
CA ILE A 53 12.01 -7.74 7.16
C ILE A 53 11.92 -9.26 6.97
N GLY A 54 10.95 -9.94 7.60
CA GLY A 54 10.65 -11.35 7.31
C GLY A 54 11.54 -12.37 8.02
N ARG A 55 12.29 -11.96 9.06
CA ARG A 55 13.14 -12.84 9.86
C ARG A 55 13.22 -12.37 11.31
N GLU A 56 13.67 -13.25 12.20
CA GLU A 56 14.03 -12.87 13.57
C GLU A 56 15.33 -12.02 13.59
N PRO A 57 15.53 -11.16 14.60
CA PRO A 57 16.79 -10.45 14.78
C PRO A 57 17.92 -11.42 15.13
N LEU A 58 19.13 -11.11 14.68
CA LEU A 58 20.34 -11.78 15.14
C LEU A 58 20.59 -11.45 16.63
N ASP A 59 21.34 -12.29 17.34
CA ASP A 59 21.65 -12.09 18.77
C ASP A 59 22.17 -10.67 19.08
N ASN A 60 23.04 -10.15 18.22
CA ASN A 60 23.61 -8.81 18.36
C ASN A 60 22.58 -7.71 18.06
N GLU A 61 21.70 -7.92 17.08
CA GLU A 61 20.62 -7.00 16.73
C GLU A 61 19.64 -6.89 17.89
N MET A 62 19.19 -8.04 18.43
CA MET A 62 18.31 -8.13 19.60
C MET A 62 18.91 -7.40 20.80
N LEU A 63 20.16 -7.72 21.16
CA LEU A 63 20.83 -7.11 22.31
C LEU A 63 20.95 -5.59 22.15
N ASN A 64 21.35 -5.11 20.97
CA ASN A 64 21.57 -3.69 20.73
C ASN A 64 20.26 -2.91 20.69
N ASP A 65 19.23 -3.43 20.04
CA ASP A 65 17.96 -2.73 19.86
C ASP A 65 17.12 -2.71 21.14
N VAL A 66 17.14 -3.80 21.93
CA VAL A 66 16.52 -3.81 23.27
C VAL A 66 17.22 -2.80 24.18
N ARG A 67 18.56 -2.78 24.19
CA ARG A 67 19.31 -1.78 24.96
C ARG A 67 18.97 -0.36 24.51
N TYR A 68 18.97 -0.11 23.21
CA TYR A 68 18.60 1.20 22.65
C TYR A 68 17.24 1.65 23.16
N LEU A 69 16.20 0.83 23.01
CA LEU A 69 14.85 1.18 23.45
C LEU A 69 14.80 1.47 24.95
N LYS A 70 15.48 0.66 25.78
CA LYS A 70 15.51 0.89 27.24
C LYS A 70 16.27 2.15 27.64
N ASP A 71 17.39 2.45 26.97
CA ASP A 71 18.19 3.64 27.23
C ASP A 71 17.48 4.93 26.78
N THR A 72 16.49 4.81 25.88
CA THR A 72 15.66 5.91 25.39
C THR A 72 14.22 5.87 25.91
N ASP A 73 14.00 5.24 27.07
CA ASP A 73 12.71 5.17 27.76
C ASP A 73 11.54 4.60 26.90
N ILE A 74 11.81 3.85 25.83
CA ILE A 74 10.80 3.15 25.01
C ILE A 74 9.68 4.09 24.51
N THR A 75 9.98 5.37 24.30
CA THR A 75 9.00 6.34 23.80
C THR A 75 8.53 6.02 22.38
N LEU A 76 7.40 6.58 21.96
CA LEU A 76 6.90 6.42 20.59
C LEU A 76 7.95 6.86 19.56
N GLU A 77 8.72 7.92 19.85
CA GLU A 77 9.79 8.42 18.99
C GLU A 77 10.97 7.45 18.89
N SER A 78 11.34 6.79 19.98
CA SER A 78 12.41 5.78 19.96
C SER A 78 11.98 4.53 19.16
N ARG A 79 10.71 4.13 19.29
CA ARG A 79 10.12 3.03 18.52
C ARG A 79 10.07 3.37 17.02
N ASP A 80 9.57 4.56 16.67
CA ASP A 80 9.56 5.04 15.27
C ASP A 80 10.97 5.09 14.69
N SER A 81 11.97 5.54 15.47
CA SER A 81 13.37 5.56 15.04
C SER A 81 13.92 4.16 14.72
N LEU A 82 13.60 3.17 15.56
CA LEU A 82 13.98 1.77 15.30
C LEU A 82 13.26 1.20 14.08
N LEU A 83 11.96 1.46 13.93
CA LEU A 83 11.18 1.03 12.77
C LEU A 83 11.72 1.67 11.48
N TYR A 84 12.08 2.96 11.52
CA TYR A 84 12.69 3.68 10.42
C TYR A 84 14.05 3.08 10.03
N LYS A 85 14.88 2.71 11.02
CA LYS A 85 16.14 1.97 10.78
C LYS A 85 15.87 0.71 9.96
N LEU A 86 14.90 -0.11 10.37
CA LEU A 86 14.57 -1.36 9.67
C LEU A 86 14.04 -1.14 8.25
N GLN A 87 13.39 0.00 7.98
CA GLN A 87 12.85 0.31 6.66
C GLN A 87 13.88 0.92 5.70
N PHE A 88 14.88 1.67 6.21
CA PHE A 88 15.68 2.56 5.38
C PHE A 88 17.20 2.48 5.57
N ASP A 89 17.71 1.82 6.59
CA ASP A 89 19.16 1.69 6.79
C ASP A 89 19.78 0.83 5.68
N THR A 90 20.85 1.35 5.08
CA THR A 90 21.59 0.77 3.94
C THR A 90 22.90 0.11 4.36
N THR A 91 23.21 0.13 5.66
CA THR A 91 24.40 -0.51 6.23
C THR A 91 24.38 -2.01 5.91
N TYR A 92 25.55 -2.54 5.56
CA TYR A 92 25.66 -3.93 5.17
C TYR A 92 25.32 -4.88 6.33
N ILE A 93 24.39 -5.79 6.07
CA ILE A 93 24.03 -6.90 6.97
C ILE A 93 24.21 -8.19 6.18
N GLU A 94 24.99 -9.13 6.72
CA GLU A 94 25.19 -10.44 6.10
C GLU A 94 23.85 -11.18 5.97
N GLY A 95 23.59 -11.75 4.79
CA GLY A 95 22.30 -12.38 4.46
C GLY A 95 21.27 -11.44 3.84
N ASP A 96 21.16 -10.21 4.34
CA ASP A 96 20.13 -9.25 3.90
C ASP A 96 20.61 -8.24 2.86
N SER A 97 21.94 -8.09 2.71
CA SER A 97 22.61 -6.94 2.09
C SER A 97 22.42 -5.63 2.85
N SER A 98 21.20 -5.29 3.29
CA SER A 98 20.90 -4.21 4.23
C SER A 98 19.46 -4.35 4.74
N TYR A 99 19.11 -3.68 5.85
CA TYR A 99 17.73 -3.66 6.33
C TYR A 99 16.76 -3.12 5.29
N LYS A 100 17.12 -2.03 4.60
CA LYS A 100 16.33 -1.48 3.49
C LYS A 100 16.08 -2.54 2.41
N SER A 101 17.12 -3.29 2.00
CA SER A 101 16.97 -4.33 0.99
C SER A 101 16.00 -5.42 1.44
N ALA A 102 16.14 -5.93 2.68
CA ALA A 102 15.24 -6.94 3.23
C ALA A 102 13.79 -6.44 3.35
N TYR A 103 13.59 -5.20 3.80
CA TYR A 103 12.27 -4.58 3.91
C TYR A 103 11.55 -4.48 2.56
N PHE A 104 12.21 -3.94 1.52
CA PHE A 104 11.57 -3.78 0.21
C PHE A 104 11.36 -5.12 -0.50
N HIS A 105 12.25 -6.10 -0.27
CA HIS A 105 12.04 -7.48 -0.71
C HIS A 105 10.80 -8.10 -0.07
N ARG A 106 10.67 -7.97 1.27
CA ARG A 106 9.50 -8.42 2.02
C ARG A 106 8.21 -7.77 1.52
N MET A 107 8.22 -6.46 1.29
CA MET A 107 7.08 -5.73 0.73
C MET A 107 6.65 -6.27 -0.64
N TYR A 108 7.59 -6.49 -1.54
CA TYR A 108 7.32 -7.07 -2.85
C TYR A 108 6.70 -8.46 -2.75
N ASP A 109 7.24 -9.31 -1.87
CA ASP A 109 6.70 -10.66 -1.66
C ASP A 109 5.32 -10.65 -1.03
N MET A 110 5.05 -9.80 -0.03
CA MET A 110 3.71 -9.71 0.57
C MET A 110 2.64 -9.31 -0.45
N VAL A 111 2.94 -8.34 -1.32
CA VAL A 111 2.00 -7.91 -2.37
C VAL A 111 1.81 -9.02 -3.41
N LYS A 112 2.87 -9.75 -3.80
CA LYS A 112 2.75 -10.93 -4.67
C LYS A 112 1.95 -12.06 -4.04
N VAL A 113 2.13 -12.34 -2.75
CA VAL A 113 1.34 -13.37 -2.04
C VAL A 113 -0.13 -13.01 -2.10
N ARG A 114 -0.47 -11.76 -1.83
CA ARG A 114 -1.85 -11.26 -1.85
C ARG A 114 -2.49 -11.29 -3.23
N LEU A 115 -1.78 -10.83 -4.26
CA LEU A 115 -2.38 -10.56 -5.57
C LEU A 115 -2.06 -11.63 -6.61
N LEU A 116 -0.93 -12.32 -6.49
CA LEU A 116 -0.43 -13.29 -7.46
C LEU A 116 -0.27 -14.70 -6.88
N GLU A 117 -0.93 -15.01 -5.76
CA GLU A 117 -0.85 -16.30 -5.06
C GLU A 117 0.60 -16.74 -4.76
N GLY A 118 1.50 -15.77 -4.55
CA GLY A 118 2.90 -16.03 -4.26
C GLY A 118 3.71 -16.55 -5.47
N ALA A 119 3.27 -16.25 -6.69
CA ALA A 119 3.98 -16.61 -7.91
C ALA A 119 5.47 -16.23 -7.86
N SER A 120 6.34 -17.20 -8.16
CA SER A 120 7.79 -16.98 -8.15
C SER A 120 8.24 -16.09 -9.32
N ASN A 121 9.32 -15.34 -9.14
CA ASN A 121 9.91 -14.54 -10.21
C ASN A 121 10.35 -15.42 -11.40
N ALA A 122 10.72 -16.68 -11.16
CA ALA A 122 11.04 -17.65 -12.21
C ALA A 122 9.80 -18.00 -13.06
N TYR A 123 8.64 -18.23 -12.43
CA TYR A 123 7.40 -18.47 -13.13
C TYR A 123 6.95 -17.26 -13.95
N ILE A 124 6.99 -16.06 -13.36
CA ILE A 124 6.67 -14.80 -14.04
C ILE A 124 7.63 -14.57 -15.22
N GLY A 125 8.93 -14.81 -15.01
CA GLY A 125 9.96 -14.71 -16.03
C GLY A 125 9.79 -15.70 -17.18
N GLN A 126 9.34 -16.93 -16.89
CA GLN A 126 9.01 -17.91 -17.92
C GLN A 126 7.84 -17.44 -18.78
N ASP A 127 6.75 -16.93 -18.18
CA ASP A 127 5.60 -16.42 -18.93
C ASP A 127 5.99 -15.22 -19.79
N LEU A 128 6.83 -14.33 -19.25
CA LEU A 128 7.41 -13.19 -19.97
C LEU A 128 8.22 -13.65 -21.19
N GLY A 129 9.08 -14.66 -21.03
CA GLY A 129 9.87 -15.24 -22.13
C GLY A 129 8.99 -15.88 -23.22
N ASN A 130 7.89 -16.53 -22.82
CA ASN A 130 6.92 -17.08 -23.76
C ASN A 130 6.25 -15.99 -24.59
N HIS A 131 5.79 -14.91 -23.95
CA HIS A 131 5.19 -13.76 -24.64
C HIS A 131 6.16 -13.10 -25.63
N TYR A 132 7.42 -12.93 -25.24
CA TYR A 132 8.44 -12.37 -26.14
C TYR A 132 8.71 -13.28 -27.34
N SER A 133 8.81 -14.59 -27.11
CA SER A 133 9.02 -15.57 -28.19
C SER A 133 7.85 -15.58 -29.19
N SER A 134 6.61 -15.53 -28.70
CA SER A 134 5.42 -15.40 -29.56
C SER A 134 5.40 -14.09 -30.34
N TYR A 135 5.79 -12.97 -29.72
CA TYR A 135 5.91 -11.68 -30.39
C TYR A 135 6.86 -11.76 -31.60
N VAL A 136 8.03 -12.37 -31.44
CA VAL A 136 9.03 -12.52 -32.53
C VAL A 136 8.45 -13.34 -33.68
N ILE A 137 7.77 -14.46 -33.39
CA ILE A 137 7.14 -15.31 -34.40
C ILE A 137 6.07 -14.54 -35.19
N ASP A 138 5.14 -13.87 -34.50
CA ASP A 138 4.06 -13.11 -35.14
C ASP A 138 4.62 -11.92 -35.96
N SER A 139 5.68 -11.26 -35.47
CA SER A 139 6.34 -10.17 -36.17
C SER A 139 6.99 -10.63 -37.48
N ILE A 140 7.72 -11.76 -37.47
CA ILE A 140 8.33 -12.34 -38.68
C ILE A 140 7.26 -12.76 -39.70
N ASN A 141 6.13 -13.30 -39.22
CA ASN A 141 5.01 -13.71 -40.06
C ASN A 141 4.15 -12.53 -40.57
N GLY A 142 4.47 -11.29 -40.19
CA GLY A 142 3.74 -10.08 -40.59
C GLY A 142 2.40 -9.86 -39.85
N ASN A 143 2.09 -10.67 -38.83
CA ASN A 143 0.91 -10.49 -37.98
C ASN A 143 1.17 -9.45 -36.87
N MET A 144 1.32 -8.19 -37.27
CA MET A 144 1.74 -7.12 -36.36
C MET A 144 0.70 -6.80 -35.28
N LEU A 145 -0.60 -7.07 -35.51
CA LEU A 145 -1.63 -6.82 -34.51
C LEU A 145 -1.45 -7.74 -33.29
N ASP A 146 -1.33 -9.04 -33.52
CA ASP A 146 -1.15 -10.00 -32.43
C ASP A 146 0.24 -9.90 -31.82
N ALA A 147 1.26 -9.63 -32.64
CA ALA A 147 2.61 -9.31 -32.13
C ALA A 147 2.55 -8.19 -31.08
N ASN A 148 1.90 -7.07 -31.38
CA ASN A 148 1.78 -5.96 -30.44
C ASN A 148 1.03 -6.34 -29.15
N LYS A 149 -0.02 -7.17 -29.23
CA LYS A 149 -0.70 -7.69 -28.02
C LYS A 149 0.25 -8.52 -27.14
N LYS A 150 1.10 -9.36 -27.73
CA LYS A 150 2.09 -10.14 -26.99
C LYS A 150 3.19 -9.27 -26.39
N LEU A 151 3.60 -8.23 -27.10
CA LEU A 151 4.58 -7.26 -26.60
C LEU A 151 4.04 -6.49 -25.38
N LEU A 152 2.77 -6.10 -25.38
CA LEU A 152 2.13 -5.47 -24.22
C LEU A 152 2.16 -6.39 -22.99
N GLN A 153 1.84 -7.68 -23.16
CA GLN A 153 1.90 -8.66 -22.06
C GLN A 153 3.32 -8.85 -21.53
N TYR A 154 4.32 -8.88 -22.42
CA TYR A 154 5.72 -8.90 -22.03
C TYR A 154 6.07 -7.69 -21.13
N HIS A 155 5.66 -6.47 -21.52
CA HIS A 155 5.93 -5.28 -20.73
C HIS A 155 5.22 -5.29 -19.37
N SER A 156 3.96 -5.73 -19.32
CA SER A 156 3.21 -5.88 -18.07
C SER A 156 3.91 -6.81 -17.08
N LEU A 157 4.36 -7.99 -17.52
CA LEU A 157 5.10 -8.92 -16.67
C LEU A 157 6.48 -8.38 -16.28
N ASN A 158 7.17 -7.69 -17.20
CA ASN A 158 8.45 -7.07 -16.89
C ASN A 158 8.31 -5.97 -15.83
N ASN A 159 7.21 -5.21 -15.86
CA ASN A 159 6.91 -4.22 -14.84
C ASN A 159 6.72 -4.85 -13.46
N VAL A 160 6.14 -6.05 -13.37
CA VAL A 160 6.04 -6.82 -12.11
C VAL A 160 7.43 -7.20 -11.59
N LEU A 161 8.31 -7.73 -12.45
CA LEU A 161 9.67 -8.11 -12.05
C LEU A 161 10.53 -6.91 -11.63
N LEU A 162 10.32 -5.74 -12.24
CA LEU A 162 11.03 -4.51 -11.90
C LEU A 162 10.45 -3.77 -10.68
N ALA A 163 9.25 -4.14 -10.21
CA ALA A 163 8.53 -3.38 -9.20
C ALA A 163 9.29 -3.30 -7.87
N GLU A 164 9.94 -4.39 -7.44
CA GLU A 164 10.75 -4.44 -6.22
C GLU A 164 11.84 -3.36 -6.23
N LEU A 165 12.72 -3.39 -7.24
CA LEU A 165 13.84 -2.47 -7.34
C LEU A 165 13.38 -1.03 -7.57
N GLN A 166 12.29 -0.83 -8.33
CA GLN A 166 11.75 0.51 -8.54
C GLN A 166 11.13 1.09 -7.27
N TYR A 167 10.48 0.26 -6.44
CA TYR A 167 9.94 0.72 -5.17
C TYR A 167 11.06 1.02 -4.16
N TYR A 168 12.06 0.15 -4.08
CA TYR A 168 13.28 0.36 -3.28
C TYR A 168 13.97 1.70 -3.58
N ASN A 169 13.99 2.09 -4.87
CA ASN A 169 14.60 3.34 -5.33
C ASN A 169 13.66 4.55 -5.32
N GLY A 170 12.40 4.40 -4.86
CA GLY A 170 11.40 5.47 -4.86
C GLY A 170 10.98 5.93 -6.26
N ILE A 171 11.15 5.09 -7.28
CA ILE A 171 10.74 5.36 -8.67
C ILE A 171 9.22 5.16 -8.82
N ILE A 172 8.67 4.22 -8.07
CA ILE A 172 7.24 3.96 -7.99
C ILE A 172 6.79 4.05 -6.53
N GLU A 173 5.49 4.24 -6.34
CA GLU A 173 4.82 4.24 -5.05
C GLU A 173 4.03 2.93 -4.87
N ILE A 174 3.41 2.77 -3.69
CA ILE A 174 2.70 1.54 -3.32
C ILE A 174 1.50 1.24 -4.24
N ASN A 175 0.83 2.28 -4.72
CA ASN A 175 -0.27 2.19 -5.70
C ASN A 175 0.19 1.56 -7.01
N GLU A 176 1.31 2.01 -7.56
CA GLU A 176 1.86 1.51 -8.83
C GLU A 176 2.39 0.09 -8.69
N MET A 177 2.95 -0.28 -7.53
CA MET A 177 3.25 -1.68 -7.23
C MET A 177 1.98 -2.54 -7.29
N HIS A 178 0.90 -2.15 -6.61
CA HIS A 178 -0.37 -2.89 -6.64
C HIS A 178 -0.97 -2.95 -8.06
N ARG A 179 -0.92 -1.84 -8.80
CA ARG A 179 -1.42 -1.76 -10.19
C ARG A 179 -0.74 -2.80 -11.09
N ARG A 180 0.59 -2.89 -11.02
CA ARG A 180 1.36 -3.86 -11.81
C ARG A 180 1.01 -5.30 -11.47
N MET A 181 0.70 -5.57 -10.20
CA MET A 181 0.34 -6.90 -9.71
C MET A 181 -1.06 -7.32 -10.15
N ILE A 182 -1.99 -6.39 -10.33
CA ILE A 182 -3.32 -6.70 -10.90
C ILE A 182 -3.36 -6.63 -12.44
N TYR A 183 -2.43 -5.92 -13.08
CA TYR A 183 -2.41 -5.69 -14.53
C TYR A 183 -1.35 -6.53 -15.24
N ASN A 184 -1.51 -7.86 -15.23
CA ASN A 184 -0.62 -8.80 -15.93
C ASN A 184 -1.32 -10.15 -16.20
N SER A 185 -0.71 -10.97 -17.07
CA SER A 185 -1.26 -12.28 -17.46
C SER A 185 -1.35 -13.30 -16.33
N VAL A 186 -0.55 -13.19 -15.26
CA VAL A 186 -0.61 -14.12 -14.12
C VAL A 186 -1.87 -13.85 -13.31
N TYR A 187 -2.14 -12.59 -12.98
CA TYR A 187 -3.39 -12.18 -12.32
C TYR A 187 -4.63 -12.57 -13.15
N ASP A 188 -4.52 -12.48 -14.48
CA ASP A 188 -5.58 -12.86 -15.39
C ASP A 188 -5.85 -14.36 -15.41
N LYS A 189 -4.81 -15.19 -15.30
CA LYS A 189 -4.94 -16.65 -15.20
C LYS A 189 -5.61 -17.04 -13.88
N ILE A 190 -5.24 -16.41 -12.77
CA ILE A 190 -5.83 -16.63 -11.45
C ILE A 190 -7.34 -16.33 -11.49
N ASN A 191 -7.71 -15.18 -12.05
CA ASN A 191 -9.11 -14.74 -12.04
C ASN A 191 -9.92 -15.28 -13.23
N MET A 192 -9.29 -15.82 -14.26
CA MET A 192 -9.88 -16.52 -15.43
C MET A 192 -10.73 -15.69 -16.39
N ASN A 193 -11.52 -14.73 -15.92
CA ASN A 193 -12.42 -13.94 -16.76
C ASN A 193 -12.68 -12.53 -16.19
N THR A 194 -13.28 -11.66 -17.00
CA THR A 194 -13.56 -10.26 -16.62
C THR A 194 -14.46 -10.16 -15.38
N PHE A 195 -15.47 -11.02 -15.22
CA PHE A 195 -16.37 -10.99 -14.06
C PHE A 195 -15.59 -11.21 -12.75
N ASN A 196 -14.78 -12.26 -12.71
CA ASN A 196 -13.96 -12.60 -11.56
C ASN A 196 -12.87 -11.54 -11.33
N TYR A 197 -12.22 -11.06 -12.39
CA TYR A 197 -11.22 -9.99 -12.30
C TYR A 197 -11.77 -8.74 -11.61
N ILE A 198 -12.96 -8.28 -12.00
CA ILE A 198 -13.59 -7.09 -11.40
C ILE A 198 -13.83 -7.35 -9.91
N ASN A 199 -14.52 -8.44 -9.56
CA ASN A 199 -14.81 -8.76 -8.16
C ASN A 199 -13.53 -8.89 -7.34
N ALA A 200 -12.52 -9.61 -7.85
CA ALA A 200 -11.25 -9.79 -7.18
C ALA A 200 -10.49 -8.48 -7.00
N THR A 201 -10.46 -7.58 -7.98
CA THR A 201 -9.77 -6.28 -7.79
C THR A 201 -10.44 -5.40 -6.73
N PHE A 202 -11.78 -5.39 -6.65
CA PHE A 202 -12.50 -4.68 -5.61
C PHE A 202 -12.28 -5.31 -4.23
N ASP A 203 -12.38 -6.63 -4.12
CA ASP A 203 -12.15 -7.35 -2.86
C ASP A 203 -10.70 -7.21 -2.40
N ASN A 204 -9.76 -7.56 -3.29
CA ASN A 204 -8.34 -7.54 -3.00
C ASN A 204 -7.79 -6.16 -2.73
N LEU A 205 -8.34 -5.07 -3.29
CA LEU A 205 -7.77 -3.73 -3.11
C LEU A 205 -8.59 -2.84 -2.17
N LEU A 206 -9.92 -2.98 -2.17
CA LEU A 206 -10.84 -2.09 -1.46
C LEU A 206 -11.57 -2.79 -0.30
N PHE A 207 -11.35 -4.09 -0.07
CA PHE A 207 -11.99 -4.88 0.99
C PHE A 207 -13.53 -4.87 0.92
N ARG A 208 -14.07 -4.80 -0.30
CA ARG A 208 -15.51 -4.87 -0.56
C ARG A 208 -15.79 -5.40 -1.95
N TYR A 209 -17.00 -5.86 -2.19
CA TYR A 209 -17.49 -6.12 -3.53
C TYR A 209 -17.86 -4.81 -4.27
N PRO A 210 -17.82 -4.81 -5.61
CA PRO A 210 -18.33 -3.70 -6.40
C PRO A 210 -19.84 -3.58 -6.21
N THR A 211 -20.35 -2.34 -6.22
CA THR A 211 -21.78 -2.11 -6.44
C THR A 211 -22.18 -2.56 -7.84
N GLN A 212 -23.48 -2.80 -8.08
CA GLN A 212 -23.95 -3.19 -9.42
C GLN A 212 -23.59 -2.16 -10.49
N TYR A 213 -23.62 -0.86 -10.16
CA TYR A 213 -23.23 0.20 -11.06
C TYR A 213 -21.74 0.11 -11.41
N GLU A 214 -20.86 0.05 -10.39
CA GLU A 214 -19.42 -0.08 -10.60
C GLU A 214 -19.07 -1.32 -11.42
N PHE A 215 -19.70 -2.46 -11.12
CA PHE A 215 -19.48 -3.68 -11.88
C PHE A 215 -19.85 -3.51 -13.36
N ASN A 216 -21.02 -2.95 -13.65
CA ASN A 216 -21.50 -2.77 -15.02
C ASN A 216 -20.59 -1.83 -15.82
N GLU A 217 -20.23 -0.68 -15.25
CA GLU A 217 -19.35 0.30 -15.90
C GLU A 217 -17.97 -0.29 -16.16
N VAL A 218 -17.38 -1.01 -15.20
CA VAL A 218 -16.06 -1.63 -15.41
C VAL A 218 -16.14 -2.76 -16.42
N TYR A 219 -17.22 -3.54 -16.43
CA TYR A 219 -17.41 -4.60 -17.41
C TYR A 219 -17.47 -4.05 -18.84
N LEU A 220 -18.25 -2.98 -19.07
CA LEU A 220 -18.32 -2.29 -20.36
C LEU A 220 -16.97 -1.64 -20.74
N MET A 221 -16.26 -1.08 -19.76
CA MET A 221 -14.94 -0.48 -19.96
C MET A 221 -13.92 -1.51 -20.44
N ILE A 222 -13.91 -2.71 -19.85
CA ILE A 222 -12.92 -3.75 -20.15
C ILE A 222 -13.26 -4.52 -21.43
N ASN A 223 -14.51 -4.94 -21.60
CA ASN A 223 -14.89 -5.85 -22.69
C ASN A 223 -15.21 -5.09 -23.98
N ASP A 224 -15.90 -3.96 -23.88
CA ASP A 224 -16.39 -3.24 -25.06
C ASP A 224 -15.48 -2.08 -25.44
N ASN A 225 -14.45 -1.79 -24.63
CA ASN A 225 -13.53 -0.65 -24.76
C ASN A 225 -14.27 0.69 -24.92
N THR A 226 -15.38 0.84 -24.19
CA THR A 226 -16.20 2.05 -24.21
C THR A 226 -15.83 2.98 -23.07
N ALA A 227 -15.97 4.29 -23.29
CA ALA A 227 -15.71 5.28 -22.25
C ALA A 227 -16.78 5.16 -21.15
N GLN A 228 -16.35 4.89 -19.93
CA GLN A 228 -17.19 4.70 -18.74
C GLN A 228 -16.63 5.55 -17.59
N ILE A 229 -17.41 5.71 -16.52
CA ILE A 229 -16.98 6.43 -15.31
C ILE A 229 -17.13 5.52 -14.10
N VAL A 230 -16.04 5.34 -13.36
CA VAL A 230 -16.01 4.54 -12.13
C VAL A 230 -15.09 5.21 -11.11
N LEU A 231 -15.44 5.17 -9.82
CA LEU A 231 -14.69 5.83 -8.74
C LEU A 231 -14.35 7.31 -9.06
N GLY A 232 -15.29 8.01 -9.70
CA GLY A 232 -15.15 9.42 -10.08
C GLY A 232 -14.20 9.72 -11.24
N SER A 233 -13.63 8.70 -11.88
CA SER A 233 -12.67 8.85 -12.99
C SER A 233 -13.15 8.15 -14.27
N SER A 234 -12.78 8.72 -15.42
CA SER A 234 -13.13 8.13 -16.71
C SER A 234 -12.01 7.24 -17.26
N GLY A 235 -12.40 6.13 -17.87
CA GLY A 235 -11.50 5.20 -18.56
C GLY A 235 -12.23 4.47 -19.68
N ASN A 236 -11.49 3.83 -20.57
CA ASN A 236 -12.09 3.11 -21.70
C ASN A 236 -11.48 1.73 -21.99
N ASN A 237 -10.64 1.23 -21.09
CA ASN A 237 -10.00 -0.07 -21.22
C ASN A 237 -9.52 -0.57 -19.84
N LYS A 238 -9.01 -1.81 -19.81
CA LYS A 238 -8.50 -2.44 -18.60
C LYS A 238 -7.30 -1.73 -17.96
N GLU A 239 -6.40 -1.17 -18.76
CA GLU A 239 -5.26 -0.41 -18.24
C GLU A 239 -5.74 0.82 -17.48
N ASN A 240 -6.68 1.57 -18.06
CA ASN A 240 -7.30 2.71 -17.40
C ASN A 240 -8.01 2.30 -16.11
N PHE A 241 -8.79 1.22 -16.13
CA PHE A 241 -9.41 0.71 -14.91
C PHE A 241 -8.38 0.37 -13.83
N SER A 242 -7.29 -0.32 -14.17
CA SER A 242 -6.22 -0.65 -13.22
C SER A 242 -5.60 0.60 -12.59
N TYR A 243 -5.44 1.67 -13.37
CA TYR A 243 -4.96 2.95 -12.88
C TYR A 243 -5.99 3.64 -11.98
N ILE A 244 -7.26 3.72 -12.41
CA ILE A 244 -8.35 4.34 -11.65
C ILE A 244 -8.48 3.68 -10.28
N ILE A 245 -8.59 2.35 -10.22
CA ILE A 245 -8.80 1.66 -8.95
C ILE A 245 -7.59 1.80 -8.02
N CYS A 246 -6.35 1.83 -8.52
CA CYS A 246 -5.17 1.96 -7.67
C CYS A 246 -4.83 3.41 -7.27
N THR A 247 -5.49 4.41 -7.85
CA THR A 247 -5.24 5.83 -7.52
C THR A 247 -6.42 6.51 -6.81
N SER A 248 -7.52 5.77 -6.61
CA SER A 248 -8.70 6.30 -5.94
C SER A 248 -8.47 6.47 -4.43
N ARG A 249 -9.29 7.28 -3.78
CA ARG A 249 -9.23 7.47 -2.32
C ARG A 249 -9.48 6.15 -1.58
N GLU A 250 -10.41 5.36 -2.10
CA GLU A 250 -10.79 4.04 -1.57
C GLU A 250 -9.61 3.07 -1.60
N PHE A 251 -8.68 3.18 -2.56
CA PHE A 251 -7.47 2.36 -2.57
C PHE A 251 -6.58 2.63 -1.36
N TYR A 252 -6.34 3.91 -1.06
CA TYR A 252 -5.51 4.27 0.08
C TYR A 252 -6.16 3.86 1.41
N GLU A 253 -7.50 3.94 1.51
CA GLU A 253 -8.25 3.38 2.64
C GLU A 253 -8.07 1.85 2.71
N GLY A 254 -8.16 1.16 1.57
CA GLY A 254 -7.91 -0.28 1.47
C GLY A 254 -6.48 -0.67 1.88
N VAL A 255 -5.48 0.13 1.53
CA VAL A 255 -4.09 -0.10 1.97
C VAL A 255 -3.93 0.07 3.48
N ILE A 256 -4.65 1.01 4.10
CA ILE A 256 -4.69 1.14 5.57
C ILE A 256 -5.35 -0.09 6.19
N ILE A 257 -6.50 -0.52 5.68
CA ILE A 257 -7.19 -1.74 6.14
C ILE A 257 -6.24 -2.95 6.06
N TRP A 258 -5.54 -3.09 4.93
CA TRP A 258 -4.55 -4.15 4.76
C TRP A 258 -3.42 -4.09 5.80
N ALA A 259 -2.91 -2.89 6.10
CA ALA A 259 -1.86 -2.71 7.11
C ALA A 259 -2.35 -3.13 8.51
N TYR A 260 -3.57 -2.74 8.90
CA TYR A 260 -4.16 -3.15 10.18
C TYR A 260 -4.43 -4.66 10.24
N GLY A 261 -4.99 -5.24 9.18
CA GLY A 261 -5.22 -6.69 9.09
C GLY A 261 -3.91 -7.48 9.18
N THR A 262 -2.83 -6.99 8.58
CA THR A 262 -1.52 -7.66 8.60
C THR A 262 -0.81 -7.50 9.94
N LEU A 263 -0.81 -6.29 10.52
CA LEU A 263 0.00 -5.96 11.68
C LEU A 263 -0.73 -6.18 13.01
N LEU A 264 -2.05 -5.99 13.05
CA LEU A 264 -2.87 -6.07 14.27
C LEU A 264 -3.94 -7.17 14.21
N ALA A 265 -4.11 -7.85 13.07
CA ALA A 265 -5.14 -8.88 12.87
C ALA A 265 -6.57 -8.40 13.18
N ARG A 266 -6.86 -7.12 12.90
CA ARG A 266 -8.21 -6.53 13.01
C ARG A 266 -8.42 -5.45 11.95
N GLU A 267 -9.68 -5.05 11.79
CA GLU A 267 -10.04 -3.87 10.99
C GLU A 267 -9.73 -2.57 11.76
N PRO A 268 -9.33 -1.49 11.06
CA PRO A 268 -9.22 -0.16 11.66
C PRO A 268 -10.60 0.44 11.94
N SER A 269 -10.68 1.26 12.98
CA SER A 269 -11.83 2.11 13.25
C SER A 269 -11.92 3.28 12.26
N ALA A 270 -13.11 3.86 12.12
CA ALA A 270 -13.31 5.03 11.24
C ALA A 270 -12.40 6.22 11.63
N GLN A 271 -12.11 6.39 12.92
CA GLN A 271 -11.21 7.43 13.41
C GLN A 271 -9.75 7.16 13.00
N GLU A 272 -9.29 5.92 13.13
CA GLU A 272 -7.94 5.52 12.69
C GLU A 272 -7.76 5.71 11.18
N ILE A 273 -8.76 5.32 10.38
CA ILE A 273 -8.75 5.56 8.93
C ILE A 273 -8.67 7.06 8.66
N ASP A 274 -9.53 7.88 9.27
CA ASP A 274 -9.56 9.33 9.00
C ASP A 274 -8.21 9.99 9.32
N ILE A 275 -7.62 9.69 10.48
CA ILE A 275 -6.33 10.25 10.91
C ILE A 275 -5.23 9.89 9.91
N LEU A 276 -5.12 8.62 9.52
CA LEU A 276 -4.09 8.16 8.62
C LEU A 276 -4.28 8.69 7.19
N MET A 277 -5.54 8.76 6.72
CA MET A 277 -5.88 9.27 5.39
C MET A 277 -5.55 10.75 5.21
N GLN A 278 -5.59 11.57 6.27
CA GLN A 278 -5.23 12.98 6.19
C GLN A 278 -3.79 13.20 5.68
N SER A 279 -2.87 12.28 5.99
CA SER A 279 -1.47 12.34 5.53
C SER A 279 -1.23 11.43 4.34
N PHE A 280 -1.68 10.18 4.40
CA PHE A 280 -1.32 9.14 3.44
C PHE A 280 -1.83 9.41 2.03
N TYR A 281 -3.02 9.98 1.89
CA TYR A 281 -3.56 10.34 0.57
C TYR A 281 -2.79 11.51 -0.08
N GLN A 282 -1.99 12.26 0.68
CA GLN A 282 -1.22 13.39 0.17
C GLN A 282 0.23 13.02 -0.11
N ASN A 283 0.85 12.19 0.74
CA ASN A 283 2.26 11.87 0.67
C ASN A 283 2.56 10.46 0.11
N HIS A 284 1.55 9.59 0.04
CA HIS A 284 1.64 8.20 -0.40
C HIS A 284 2.70 7.36 0.35
N ASP A 285 3.07 7.79 1.56
CA ASP A 285 4.10 7.14 2.38
C ASP A 285 3.51 5.96 3.17
N PHE A 286 3.58 4.78 2.55
CA PHE A 286 3.12 3.54 3.20
C PHE A 286 4.04 3.12 4.36
N GLN A 287 5.34 3.40 4.25
CA GLN A 287 6.28 3.11 5.33
C GLN A 287 5.86 3.86 6.60
N TRP A 288 5.44 5.12 6.47
CA TRP A 288 4.88 5.91 7.57
C TRP A 288 3.63 5.28 8.18
N ILE A 289 2.68 4.79 7.38
CA ILE A 289 1.50 4.06 7.88
C ILE A 289 1.91 2.89 8.78
N GLN A 290 2.84 2.05 8.32
CA GLN A 290 3.33 0.92 9.11
C GLN A 290 3.92 1.40 10.43
N ARG A 291 4.75 2.44 10.43
CA ARG A 291 5.35 2.96 11.65
C ARG A 291 4.31 3.54 12.62
N GLN A 292 3.29 4.23 12.11
CA GLN A 292 2.21 4.77 12.95
C GLN A 292 1.45 3.67 13.70
N ILE A 293 1.28 2.50 13.09
CA ILE A 293 0.64 1.34 13.72
C ILE A 293 1.62 0.66 14.69
N MET A 294 2.84 0.37 14.24
CA MET A 294 3.81 -0.46 14.96
C MET A 294 4.48 0.23 16.15
N GLN A 295 4.45 1.56 16.23
CA GLN A 295 4.95 2.28 17.41
C GLN A 295 3.98 2.23 18.60
N THR A 296 2.70 1.89 18.37
CA THR A 296 1.65 1.94 19.41
C THR A 296 1.84 0.85 20.47
N ASP A 297 1.29 1.09 21.67
CA ASP A 297 1.27 0.08 22.73
C ASP A 297 0.40 -1.12 22.37
N GLU A 298 -0.64 -0.93 21.54
CA GLU A 298 -1.48 -2.04 21.06
C GLU A 298 -0.66 -3.06 20.26
N TYR A 299 0.16 -2.58 19.32
CA TYR A 299 1.06 -3.44 18.56
C TYR A 299 2.17 -4.01 19.47
N ALA A 300 2.72 -3.21 20.37
CA ALA A 300 3.82 -3.63 21.22
C ALA A 300 3.42 -4.60 22.36
N HIS A 301 2.12 -4.68 22.66
CA HIS A 301 1.58 -5.40 23.83
C HIS A 301 2.20 -4.92 25.15
N PHE A 302 2.31 -3.61 25.29
CA PHE A 302 2.77 -2.95 26.52
C PHE A 302 1.61 -2.54 27.43
#